data_AF-A0A962YKE9-F1
#
_entry.id   AF-A0A962YKE9-F1
#
_cell.length_a   1.000
_cell.length_b   1.000
_cell.length_c   1.000
_cell.angle_alpha   90.00
_cell.angle_beta   90.00
_cell.angle_gamma   90.00
#
_symmetry.space_group_name_H-M   'P 1'
#
loop_
_entity.id
_entity.type
_entity.pdbx_description
1 polymer ?
#
loop_
_entity_poly.entity_id
_entity_poly.type
_entity_poly.pdbx_seq_one_letter_code
_entity_poly.pdbx_strand_id
1 'polypeptide(L)'
;MNTIPDITETEEWIVKTTLKERYGRDINLQYADAEIRLSPADRELTACPVFVWEADDCHFVIFKSGERRYRCQFFYRGYQQFGTGVHEYDDLTECAVSLLQAQADHTAHERGDIDKKKR
;
A
#
# COMPACT_ATOMS: atom_id res chain seq x y z
N MET A 1 -23.89 4.13 9.33
CA MET A 1 -22.47 4.54 9.53
C MET A 1 -21.66 3.27 9.49
N ASN A 2 -21.07 2.97 8.33
CA ASN A 2 -20.28 1.75 8.17
C ASN A 2 -18.86 2.07 8.66
N THR A 3 -18.65 1.98 9.98
CA THR A 3 -17.33 2.18 10.59
C THR A 3 -16.42 1.07 10.10
N ILE A 4 -15.36 1.44 9.40
CA ILE A 4 -14.32 0.49 9.01
C ILE A 4 -13.66 -0.02 10.30
N PRO A 5 -13.48 -1.34 10.45
CA PRO A 5 -12.83 -1.86 11.65
C PRO A 5 -11.35 -1.49 11.67
N ASP A 6 -10.84 -1.21 12.86
CA ASP A 6 -9.43 -1.01 13.13
C ASP A 6 -8.56 -2.17 12.62
N ILE A 7 -7.27 -1.89 12.46
CA ILE A 7 -6.26 -2.89 12.13
C ILE A 7 -6.15 -3.88 13.30
N THR A 8 -6.26 -5.17 12.99
CA THR A 8 -6.08 -6.25 13.95
C THR A 8 -4.59 -6.61 14.09
N GLU A 9 -4.23 -7.22 15.22
CA GLU A 9 -2.87 -7.74 15.46
C GLU A 9 -2.43 -8.75 14.39
N THR A 10 -3.38 -9.51 13.83
CA THR A 10 -3.11 -10.47 12.74
C THR A 10 -2.73 -9.75 11.46
N GLU A 11 -3.45 -8.69 11.08
CA GLU A 11 -3.14 -7.87 9.91
C GLU A 11 -1.79 -7.17 10.06
N GLU A 12 -1.50 -6.61 11.24
CA GLU A 12 -0.17 -6.10 11.59
C GLU A 12 0.93 -7.15 11.37
N TRP A 13 0.73 -8.34 11.91
CA TRP A 13 1.73 -9.40 11.85
C TRP A 13 2.01 -9.84 10.40
N ILE A 14 0.97 -9.92 9.56
CA ILE A 14 1.09 -10.24 8.13
C ILE A 14 1.98 -9.21 7.42
N VAL A 15 1.70 -7.90 7.61
CA VAL A 15 2.47 -6.83 6.95
C VAL A 15 3.92 -6.84 7.44
N LYS A 16 4.13 -6.90 8.76
CA LYS A 16 5.49 -6.96 9.34
C LYS A 16 6.30 -8.14 8.82
N THR A 17 5.69 -9.32 8.77
CA THR A 17 6.36 -10.55 8.29
C THR A 17 6.72 -10.41 6.81
N THR A 18 5.79 -9.96 5.98
CA THR A 18 6.01 -9.73 4.54
C THR A 18 7.16 -8.74 4.30
N LEU A 19 7.19 -7.63 5.04
CA LEU A 19 8.26 -6.63 4.95
C LEU A 19 9.61 -7.21 5.40
N LYS A 20 9.63 -7.97 6.49
CA LYS A 20 10.84 -8.61 7.00
C LYS A 20 11.41 -9.62 6.00
N GLU A 21 10.57 -10.41 5.35
CA GLU A 21 10.99 -11.33 4.29
C GLU A 21 11.55 -10.59 3.07
N ARG A 22 10.92 -9.47 2.67
CA ARG A 22 11.37 -8.66 1.54
C ARG A 22 12.71 -7.97 1.77
N TYR A 23 12.88 -7.33 2.92
CA TYR A 23 14.02 -6.46 3.21
C TYR A 23 15.11 -7.14 4.05
N GLY A 24 14.85 -8.32 4.61
CA GLY A 24 15.79 -9.04 5.48
C GLY A 24 16.06 -8.35 6.82
N ARG A 25 15.28 -7.32 7.16
CA ARG A 25 15.40 -6.53 8.39
C ARG A 25 14.03 -6.08 8.88
N ASP A 26 13.98 -5.65 10.14
CA ASP A 26 12.77 -5.04 10.69
C ASP A 26 12.55 -3.66 10.05
N ILE A 27 11.34 -3.40 9.57
CA ILE A 27 10.93 -2.12 8.99
C ILE A 27 10.02 -1.43 10.00
N ASN A 28 10.25 -0.13 10.20
CA ASN A 28 9.43 0.69 11.09
C ASN A 28 8.03 0.91 10.48
N LEU A 29 7.12 -0.03 10.77
CA LEU A 29 5.72 0.05 10.38
C LEU A 29 4.96 0.97 11.34
N GLN A 30 4.38 2.03 10.78
CA GLN A 30 3.59 3.02 11.50
C GLN A 30 2.11 2.88 11.18
N TYR A 31 1.29 3.31 12.13
CA TYR A 31 -0.16 3.33 12.05
C TYR A 31 -0.67 4.75 12.06
N ALA A 32 -1.57 5.04 11.14
CA ALA A 32 -2.23 6.33 11.04
C ALA A 32 -3.68 6.14 10.60
N ASP A 33 -4.49 7.17 10.77
CA ASP A 33 -5.81 7.26 10.17
C ASP A 33 -5.76 8.20 8.96
N ALA A 34 -6.41 7.80 7.87
CA ALA A 34 -6.55 8.64 6.69
C ALA A 34 -8.01 8.78 6.30
N GLU A 35 -8.38 9.99 5.89
CA GLU A 35 -9.70 10.30 5.35
C GLU A 35 -9.64 10.21 3.81
N ILE A 36 -10.19 9.13 3.26
CA ILE A 36 -10.19 8.89 1.82
C ILE A 36 -11.60 8.80 1.25
N ARG A 37 -11.75 9.17 -0.02
CA ARG A 37 -12.99 8.94 -0.76
C ARG A 37 -12.98 7.50 -1.31
N LEU A 38 -13.83 6.64 -0.76
CA LEU A 38 -13.89 5.22 -1.17
C LEU A 38 -14.52 5.03 -2.56
N SER A 39 -15.59 5.78 -2.85
CA SER A 39 -16.26 5.77 -4.15
C SER A 39 -16.34 7.17 -4.76
N PRO A 40 -16.23 7.33 -6.08
CA PRO A 40 -16.35 8.65 -6.72
C PRO A 40 -17.72 9.30 -6.51
N ALA A 41 -18.76 8.49 -6.23
CA ALA A 41 -20.11 8.96 -5.90
C ALA A 41 -20.28 9.39 -4.43
N ASP A 42 -19.33 9.07 -3.54
CA ASP A 42 -19.41 9.43 -2.14
C ASP A 42 -19.13 10.92 -1.94
N ARG A 43 -20.06 11.60 -1.26
CA ARG A 43 -19.93 13.02 -0.91
C ARG A 43 -19.06 13.24 0.31
N GLU A 44 -18.87 12.20 1.13
CA GLU A 44 -18.16 12.25 2.40
C GLU A 44 -16.86 11.44 2.33
N LEU A 45 -15.84 11.89 3.06
CA LEU A 45 -14.62 11.12 3.25
C LEU A 45 -14.88 10.05 4.31
N THR A 46 -14.29 8.87 4.12
CA THR A 46 -14.33 7.80 5.12
C THR A 46 -12.99 7.76 5.83
N ALA A 47 -13.00 7.91 7.15
CA ALA A 47 -11.84 7.65 7.98
C ALA A 47 -11.54 6.15 7.97
N CYS A 48 -10.31 5.80 7.62
CA CYS A 48 -9.86 4.43 7.56
C CYS A 48 -8.45 4.30 8.16
N PRO A 49 -8.17 3.17 8.82
CA PRO A 49 -6.85 2.92 9.36
C PRO A 49 -5.89 2.57 8.21
N VAL A 50 -4.65 3.02 8.37
CA VAL A 50 -3.59 2.96 7.36
C VAL A 50 -2.31 2.46 7.97
N PHE A 51 -1.67 1.55 7.24
CA PHE A 51 -0.27 1.18 7.44
C PHE A 51 0.62 2.11 6.63
N VAL A 52 1.63 2.70 7.27
CA VAL A 52 2.61 3.55 6.60
C VAL A 52 4.01 3.05 6.95
N TRP A 53 4.88 2.94 5.96
CA TRP A 53 6.30 2.68 6.21
C TRP A 53 7.16 3.31 5.12
N GLU A 54 8.43 3.51 5.44
CA GLU A 54 9.43 4.02 4.49
C GLU A 54 10.48 2.94 4.23
N ALA A 55 10.83 2.74 2.96
CA ALA A 55 11.98 1.95 2.56
C ALA A 55 12.55 2.47 1.24
N ASP A 56 13.88 2.53 1.12
CA ASP A 56 14.60 2.91 -0.10
C ASP A 56 14.12 4.26 -0.71
N ASP A 57 13.95 5.30 0.11
CA ASP A 57 13.44 6.64 -0.29
C ASP A 57 11.98 6.63 -0.80
N CYS A 58 11.28 5.51 -0.66
CA CYS A 58 9.87 5.33 -1.02
C CYS A 58 9.01 5.28 0.23
N HIS A 59 7.88 5.99 0.20
CA HIS A 59 6.85 5.89 1.22
C HIS A 59 5.75 4.95 0.75
N PHE A 60 5.39 3.98 1.56
CA PHE A 60 4.36 3.02 1.24
C PHE A 60 3.16 3.22 2.16
N VAL A 61 1.98 3.04 1.59
CA VAL A 61 0.71 3.14 2.33
C VAL A 61 -0.22 1.99 1.95
N ILE A 62 -0.84 1.37 2.94
CA ILE A 62 -1.95 0.43 2.76
C ILE A 62 -3.15 0.93 3.57
N PHE A 63 -4.23 1.25 2.87
CA PHE A 63 -5.50 1.66 3.43
C PHE A 63 -6.42 0.46 3.60
N LYS A 64 -7.00 0.31 4.78
CA LYS A 64 -8.06 -0.67 5.02
C LYS A 64 -9.40 -0.02 4.68
N SER A 65 -9.98 -0.28 3.52
CA SER A 65 -11.28 0.27 3.08
C SER A 65 -12.49 -0.51 3.63
N GLY A 66 -12.26 -1.63 4.32
CA GLY A 66 -13.30 -2.46 4.94
C GLY A 66 -12.71 -3.66 5.66
N GLU A 67 -13.55 -4.57 6.14
CA GLU A 67 -13.14 -5.74 6.94
C GLU A 67 -12.11 -6.64 6.25
N ARG A 68 -12.24 -6.80 4.93
CA ARG A 68 -11.31 -7.54 4.07
C ARG A 68 -11.17 -6.82 2.74
N ARG A 69 -10.91 -5.52 2.81
CA ARG A 69 -10.76 -4.67 1.62
C ARG A 69 -9.61 -3.73 1.85
N TYR A 70 -8.64 -3.78 0.95
CA TYR A 70 -7.38 -3.07 1.09
C TYR A 70 -7.04 -2.33 -0.20
N ARG A 71 -6.50 -1.13 -0.07
CA ARG A 71 -5.94 -0.37 -1.19
C ARG A 71 -4.51 -0.03 -0.86
N CYS A 72 -3.60 -0.14 -1.83
CA CYS A 72 -2.19 0.13 -1.61
C CYS A 72 -1.67 1.13 -2.62
N GLN A 73 -0.81 2.02 -2.14
CA GLN A 73 -0.13 3.03 -2.95
C GLN A 73 1.28 3.24 -2.41
N PHE A 74 2.19 3.69 -3.26
CA PHE A 74 3.49 4.15 -2.84
C PHE A 74 3.78 5.51 -3.45
N PHE A 75 4.58 6.29 -2.74
CA PHE A 75 4.99 7.61 -3.11
C PHE A 75 6.50 7.66 -3.28
N TYR A 76 6.91 8.28 -4.37
CA TYR A 76 8.30 8.57 -4.66
C TYR A 76 8.51 10.09 -4.70
N ARG A 77 9.58 10.56 -4.05
CA ARG A 77 10.04 11.97 -4.07
C ARG A 77 8.90 13.00 -4.05
N GLY A 78 8.12 12.99 -2.98
CA GLY A 78 7.18 14.06 -2.59
C GLY A 78 5.86 14.15 -3.36
N TYR A 79 5.82 13.83 -4.66
CA TYR A 79 4.63 14.08 -5.49
C TYR A 79 4.25 12.96 -6.46
N GLN A 80 5.11 11.96 -6.66
CA GLN A 80 4.78 10.88 -7.57
C GLN A 80 4.06 9.78 -6.81
N GLN A 81 2.75 9.70 -7.01
CA GLN A 81 1.90 8.64 -6.48
C GLN A 81 1.79 7.53 -7.51
N PHE A 82 2.11 6.33 -7.08
CA PHE A 82 2.00 5.11 -7.86
C PHE A 82 1.12 4.10 -7.13
N GLY A 83 0.32 3.39 -7.90
CA GLY A 83 -0.48 2.28 -7.41
C GLY A 83 -0.11 1.00 -8.14
N THR A 84 -0.71 -0.11 -7.71
CA THR A 84 -0.54 -1.42 -8.34
C THR A 84 -1.40 -1.60 -9.60
N GLY A 85 -2.27 -0.63 -9.92
CA GLY A 85 -3.28 -0.75 -10.98
C GLY A 85 -4.53 -1.55 -10.58
N VAL A 86 -4.52 -2.17 -9.41
CA VAL A 86 -5.67 -2.84 -8.79
C VAL A 86 -6.38 -1.85 -7.88
N HIS A 87 -7.69 -1.72 -8.05
CA HIS A 87 -8.50 -0.75 -7.31
C HIS A 87 -8.64 -1.13 -5.83
N GLU A 88 -8.78 -2.43 -5.54
CA GLU A 88 -9.00 -2.96 -4.21
C GLU A 88 -8.63 -4.46 -4.17
N TYR A 89 -8.02 -4.89 -3.06
CA TYR A 89 -7.67 -6.28 -2.76
C TYR A 89 -8.53 -6.80 -1.63
N ASP A 90 -8.92 -8.08 -1.68
CA ASP A 90 -9.59 -8.76 -0.56
C ASP A 90 -8.65 -9.54 0.36
N ASP A 91 -7.37 -9.64 -0.02
CA ASP A 91 -6.29 -10.24 0.74
C ASP A 91 -5.15 -9.24 1.02
N LEU A 92 -4.75 -9.15 2.29
CA LEU A 92 -3.72 -8.20 2.73
C LEU A 92 -2.31 -8.59 2.26
N THR A 93 -2.03 -9.90 2.17
CA THR A 93 -0.72 -10.40 1.74
C THR A 93 -0.53 -10.10 0.26
N GLU A 94 -1.53 -10.40 -0.57
CA GLU A 94 -1.51 -10.08 -2.00
C GLU A 94 -1.39 -8.57 -2.22
N CYS A 95 -2.12 -7.77 -1.44
CA CYS A 95 -2.04 -6.30 -1.47
C CYS A 95 -0.62 -5.80 -1.18
N ALA A 96 0.03 -6.30 -0.13
CA ALA A 96 1.38 -5.91 0.27
C ALA A 96 2.44 -6.39 -0.73
N VAL A 97 2.36 -7.64 -1.20
CA VAL A 97 3.30 -8.20 -2.18
C VAL A 97 3.20 -7.47 -3.51
N SER A 98 1.98 -7.24 -4.01
CA SER A 98 1.76 -6.51 -5.27
C SER A 98 2.29 -5.08 -5.20
N LEU A 99 2.15 -4.42 -4.04
CA LEU A 99 2.71 -3.09 -3.81
C LEU A 99 4.24 -3.08 -3.89
N LEU A 100 4.89 -4.04 -3.25
CA LEU A 100 6.35 -4.18 -3.25
C LEU A 100 6.88 -4.56 -4.65
N GLN A 101 6.15 -5.39 -5.38
CA GLN A 101 6.48 -5.72 -6.78
C GLN A 101 6.36 -4.50 -7.68
N ALA A 102 5.25 -3.75 -7.59
CA ALA A 102 5.05 -2.54 -8.39
C ALA A 102 6.16 -1.49 -8.13
N GLN A 103 6.62 -1.35 -6.89
CA GLN A 103 7.76 -0.47 -6.59
C GLN A 103 9.08 -0.98 -7.15
N ALA A 104 9.33 -2.30 -7.11
CA ALA A 104 10.52 -2.91 -7.69
C ALA A 104 10.54 -2.73 -9.22
N ASP A 105 9.41 -2.96 -9.89
CA ASP A 105 9.24 -2.74 -11.33
C ASP A 105 9.45 -1.27 -11.68
N HIS A 106 8.87 -0.34 -10.91
CA HIS A 106 9.09 1.09 -11.12
C HIS A 106 10.57 1.48 -10.99
N THR A 107 11.25 0.98 -9.94
CA THR A 107 12.67 1.23 -9.70
C THR A 107 13.54 0.68 -10.84
N ALA A 108 13.24 -0.52 -11.31
CA ALA A 108 13.96 -1.13 -12.42
C ALA A 108 13.71 -0.36 -13.74
N HIS A 109 12.50 0.16 -13.96
CA HIS A 109 12.21 1.05 -15.09
C HIS A 109 12.97 2.37 -15.01
N GLU A 110 13.02 3.02 -13.85
CA GLU A 110 13.76 4.28 -13.67
C GLU A 110 15.27 4.10 -13.84
N ARG A 111 15.82 2.96 -13.39
CA ARG A 111 17.24 2.60 -13.59
C ARG A 111 17.58 2.22 -15.04
N GLY A 112 16.57 2.08 -15.92
CA GLY A 112 16.74 1.69 -17.31
C GLY A 112 17.00 0.20 -17.54
N ASP A 113 16.70 -0.65 -16.55
CA ASP A 113 16.95 -2.09 -16.60
C ASP A 113 15.86 -2.85 -17.39
N ILE A 114 14.67 -2.24 -17.54
CA ILE A 114 13.55 -2.79 -18.29
C ILE A 114 13.19 -1.88 -19.47
N ASP A 115 13.59 -2.31 -20.67
CA ASP A 115 13.22 -1.68 -21.93
C ASP A 115 11.68 -1.71 -22.08
N LYS A 116 11.08 -0.53 -22.31
CA LYS A 116 9.69 -0.44 -22.73
C LYS A 116 9.57 -1.23 -24.04
N LYS A 117 9.09 -2.48 -23.95
CA LYS A 117 8.48 -3.12 -25.12
C LYS A 117 7.26 -2.28 -25.50
N LYS A 118 7.50 -1.30 -26.37
CA LYS A 118 6.51 -0.50 -27.08
C LYS A 118 5.45 -1.46 -27.59
N ARG A 119 4.22 -1.28 -27.16
CA ARG A 119 3.05 -1.90 -27.76
C ARG A 119 2.21 -0.83 -28.40
#